data_AF-A0A7L4GDN0-F1
#
_entry.id   AF-A0A7L4GDN0-F1
#
_cell.length_a   1.000
_cell.length_b   1.000
_cell.length_c   1.000
_cell.angle_alpha   90.00
_cell.angle_beta   90.00
_cell.angle_gamma   90.00
#
_symmetry.space_group_name_H-M   'P 1'
#
loop_
_entity.id
_entity.type
_entity.pdbx_description
1 polymer ?
#
loop_
_entity_poly.entity_id
_entity_poly.type
_entity_poly.pdbx_seq_one_letter_code
_entity_poly.pdbx_strand_id
1 'polypeptide(L)'
;VCLTCCSRDVMVKINQICHQNNVKFFTGDVFGYHGFMFADLGDHEFVEEKPKMAKMNPSVDVGPEAKKAKLDSSETTMVKKRVTFCQLKEALSVDWSGEKAAAALKRIAPDYFLFQ
;
A
#
# COMPACT_ATOMS: atom_id res chain seq x y z
N VAL A 1 -13.03 -5.99 -9.24
CA VAL A 1 -14.39 -5.57 -8.83
C VAL A 1 -14.26 -4.39 -7.89
N CYS A 2 -15.06 -3.34 -8.08
CA CYS A 2 -15.13 -2.19 -7.18
C CYS A 2 -16.57 -2.04 -6.69
N LEU A 3 -16.78 -2.06 -5.37
CA LEU A 3 -18.10 -1.91 -4.75
C LEU A 3 -18.24 -0.54 -4.08
N THR A 4 -19.46 -0.01 -4.16
CA THR A 4 -19.91 1.17 -3.44
C THR A 4 -21.36 0.93 -3.01
N CYS A 5 -21.80 1.60 -1.95
CA CYS A 5 -23.15 1.57 -1.41
C CYS A 5 -23.67 0.15 -1.12
N CYS A 6 -22.79 -0.76 -0.72
CA CYS A 6 -23.11 -2.18 -0.47
C CYS A 6 -23.13 -2.47 1.02
N SER A 7 -24.03 -3.37 1.46
CA SER A 7 -24.01 -3.84 2.84
C SER A 7 -22.73 -4.62 3.14
N ARG A 8 -22.34 -4.67 4.42
CA ARG A 8 -21.16 -5.43 4.89
C ARG A 8 -21.17 -6.87 4.40
N ASP A 9 -22.31 -7.56 4.49
CA ASP A 9 -22.43 -8.96 4.08
C ASP A 9 -22.18 -9.14 2.58
N VAL A 10 -22.67 -8.22 1.75
CA VAL A 10 -22.41 -8.22 0.30
C VAL A 10 -20.93 -7.95 0.04
N MET A 11 -20.34 -6.95 0.68
CA MET A 11 -18.92 -6.64 0.52
C MET A 11 -18.03 -7.83 0.87
N VAL A 12 -18.26 -8.48 2.02
CA VAL A 12 -17.50 -9.65 2.46
C VAL A 12 -17.69 -10.83 1.51
N LYS A 13 -18.93 -11.12 1.09
CA LYS A 13 -19.23 -12.21 0.16
C LYS A 13 -18.54 -12.02 -1.19
N ILE A 14 -18.64 -10.82 -1.76
CA ILE A 14 -18.03 -10.53 -3.07
C ILE A 14 -16.50 -10.50 -2.96
N ASN A 15 -15.94 -9.94 -1.88
CA ASN A 15 -14.50 -9.99 -1.64
C ASN A 15 -13.99 -11.45 -1.59
N GLN A 16 -14.66 -12.32 -0.85
CA GLN A 16 -14.31 -13.74 -0.77
C GLN A 16 -14.33 -14.42 -2.16
N ILE A 17 -15.39 -14.18 -2.95
CA ILE A 17 -15.48 -14.70 -4.33
C ILE A 17 -14.33 -14.16 -5.20
N CYS A 18 -14.03 -12.87 -5.10
CA CYS A 18 -12.94 -12.25 -5.85
C CYS A 18 -11.58 -12.87 -5.49
N HIS A 19 -11.30 -13.02 -4.20
CA HIS A 19 -10.06 -13.59 -3.69
C HIS A 19 -9.84 -15.03 -4.18
N GLN A 20 -10.90 -15.86 -4.13
CA GLN A 20 -10.85 -17.25 -4.63
C GLN A 20 -10.61 -17.35 -6.14
N ASN A 21 -10.95 -16.31 -6.90
CA ASN A 21 -10.81 -16.28 -8.35
C ASN A 21 -9.66 -15.39 -8.83
N ASN A 22 -8.76 -14.96 -7.93
CA ASN A 22 -7.64 -14.05 -8.24
C ASN A 22 -8.07 -12.74 -8.91
N VAL A 23 -9.24 -12.22 -8.52
CA VAL A 23 -9.78 -10.94 -9.01
C VAL A 23 -9.48 -9.85 -7.98
N LYS A 24 -8.86 -8.76 -8.43
CA LYS A 24 -8.59 -7.59 -7.59
C LYS A 24 -9.90 -6.99 -7.08
N PHE A 25 -10.00 -6.76 -5.78
CA PHE A 25 -11.19 -6.24 -5.12
C PHE A 25 -10.94 -4.87 -4.47
N PHE A 26 -11.90 -3.98 -4.64
CA PHE A 26 -11.93 -2.66 -4.01
C PHE A 26 -13.33 -2.41 -3.46
N THR A 27 -13.43 -1.68 -2.35
CA THR A 27 -14.70 -1.15 -1.86
C THR A 27 -14.48 0.18 -1.15
N GLY A 28 -15.46 1.07 -1.19
CA GLY A 28 -15.38 2.35 -0.50
C GLY A 28 -16.70 3.09 -0.53
N ASP A 29 -16.91 3.94 0.48
CA ASP A 29 -18.09 4.80 0.59
C ASP A 29 -17.74 6.12 1.29
N VAL A 30 -18.71 7.04 1.27
CA VAL A 30 -18.64 8.38 1.87
C VAL A 30 -19.82 8.58 2.82
N PHE A 31 -19.54 9.07 4.03
CA PHE A 31 -20.50 9.37 5.10
C PHE A 31 -20.26 10.78 5.63
N GLY A 32 -20.98 11.76 5.08
CA GLY A 32 -20.77 13.17 5.39
C GLY A 32 -19.38 13.63 4.94
N TYR A 33 -18.55 14.09 5.89
CA TYR A 33 -17.17 14.52 5.63
C TYR A 33 -16.14 13.39 5.70
N HIS A 34 -16.56 12.17 6.05
CA HIS A 34 -15.67 11.02 6.15
C HIS A 34 -15.87 10.11 4.93
N GLY A 35 -14.84 9.35 4.60
CA GLY A 35 -14.92 8.32 3.57
C GLY A 35 -13.83 7.29 3.76
N PHE A 36 -14.02 6.11 3.18
CA PHE A 36 -13.04 5.04 3.28
C PHE A 36 -12.82 4.36 1.93
N MET A 37 -11.66 3.71 1.82
CA MET A 37 -11.35 2.76 0.76
C MET A 37 -10.68 1.54 1.38
N PHE A 38 -11.06 0.36 0.91
CA PHE A 38 -10.38 -0.90 1.16
C PHE A 38 -9.98 -1.55 -0.16
N ALA A 39 -8.83 -2.23 -0.16
CA ALA A 39 -8.33 -3.00 -1.30
C ALA A 39 -7.87 -4.39 -0.84
N ASP A 40 -8.27 -5.41 -1.59
CA ASP A 40 -7.71 -6.77 -1.50
C ASP A 40 -7.26 -7.19 -2.90
N LEU A 41 -5.94 -7.24 -3.06
CA LEU A 41 -5.29 -7.60 -4.32
C LEU A 41 -4.72 -9.03 -4.30
N GLY A 42 -4.96 -9.79 -3.23
CA GLY A 42 -4.28 -11.06 -2.94
C GLY A 42 -2.77 -10.88 -2.91
N ASP A 43 -2.05 -11.82 -3.52
CA ASP A 43 -0.61 -11.68 -3.79
C ASP A 43 -0.38 -10.77 -4.99
N HIS A 44 -0.01 -9.51 -4.72
CA HIS A 44 0.13 -8.49 -5.73
C HIS A 44 1.59 -8.20 -6.07
N GLU A 45 1.96 -8.41 -7.34
CA GLU A 45 3.24 -7.97 -7.88
C GLU A 45 3.11 -6.64 -8.63
N PHE A 46 4.06 -5.74 -8.40
CA PHE A 46 4.14 -4.44 -9.05
C PHE A 46 5.59 -4.01 -9.26
N VAL A 47 5.78 -2.94 -10.01
CA VAL A 47 7.08 -2.32 -10.24
C VAL A 47 7.09 -0.95 -9.58
N GLU A 48 8.09 -0.70 -8.74
CA GLU A 48 8.33 0.60 -8.13
C GLU A 48 9.51 1.27 -8.81
N GLU A 49 9.28 2.46 -9.33
CA GLU A 49 10.33 3.32 -9.86
C GLU A 49 11.10 3.96 -8.70
N LYS A 50 12.43 3.76 -8.69
CA LYS A 50 13.33 4.34 -7.69
C LYS A 50 14.43 5.15 -8.36
N PRO A 51 14.82 6.30 -7.79
CA PRO A 51 15.98 7.05 -8.27
C PRO A 51 17.24 6.17 -8.24
N LYS A 52 18.10 6.27 -9.26
CA LYS A 52 19.43 5.65 -9.18
C LYS A 52 20.24 6.39 -8.11
N MET A 53 20.62 5.69 -7.04
CA MET A 53 21.63 6.20 -6.14
C MET A 53 22.96 6.27 -6.90
N ALA A 54 23.42 7.49 -7.18
CA ALA A 54 24.78 7.71 -7.66
C ALA A 54 25.74 7.21 -6.57
N LYS A 55 26.40 6.08 -6.83
CA LYS A 55 27.56 5.68 -6.03
C LYS A 55 28.65 6.73 -6.29
N MET A 56 28.80 7.68 -5.37
CA MET A 56 30.01 8.50 -5.30
C MET A 56 31.14 7.54 -4.90
N ASN A 57 31.91 7.05 -5.87
CA ASN A 57 33.14 6.31 -5.59
C ASN A 57 34.10 7.28 -4.86
N PRO A 58 34.56 6.98 -3.64
CA PRO A 58 35.57 7.80 -2.98
C PRO A 58 36.97 7.24 -3.32
N SER A 59 37.49 7.62 -4.50
CA SER A 59 38.91 7.50 -4.89
C SER A 59 39.01 8.05 -6.32
N VAL A 60 39.82 9.03 -6.70
CA VAL A 60 41.22 9.31 -6.36
C VAL A 60 41.49 10.82 -6.56
N ASP A 61 42.33 11.40 -5.72
CA ASP A 61 42.97 12.71 -5.90
C ASP A 61 43.83 12.74 -7.19
N VAL A 62 43.75 13.81 -7.99
CA VAL A 62 44.85 14.53 -8.70
C VAL A 62 44.25 15.49 -9.77
N GLY A 63 44.45 16.80 -9.57
CA GLY A 63 44.63 17.79 -10.66
C GLY A 63 43.43 18.69 -11.05
N PRO A 64 43.63 20.01 -11.24
CA PRO A 64 42.57 20.95 -11.64
C PRO A 64 42.35 20.95 -13.17
N GLU A 65 41.13 21.29 -13.57
CA GLU A 65 40.67 21.48 -14.97
C GLU A 65 40.22 20.23 -15.74
N ALA A 66 38.99 19.78 -15.47
CA ALA A 66 38.11 19.26 -16.50
C ALA A 66 36.63 19.48 -16.13
N LYS A 67 35.88 19.97 -17.11
CA LYS A 67 34.46 20.35 -17.05
C LYS A 67 33.63 19.36 -16.22
N LYS A 68 32.97 19.86 -15.17
CA LYS A 68 31.92 19.13 -14.44
C LYS A 68 30.81 18.76 -15.41
N ALA A 69 30.83 17.54 -15.94
CA ALA A 69 29.67 16.95 -16.56
C ALA A 69 28.53 17.00 -15.53
N LYS A 70 27.47 17.73 -15.86
CA LYS A 70 26.22 17.76 -15.10
C LYS A 70 25.73 16.31 -15.07
N LEU A 71 25.92 15.64 -13.93
CA LEU A 71 25.37 14.32 -13.69
C LEU A 71 23.85 14.46 -13.79
N ASP A 72 23.25 13.91 -14.84
CA ASP A 72 21.82 13.97 -15.06
C ASP A 72 21.13 13.20 -13.93
N SER A 73 20.56 13.93 -12.97
CA SER A 73 19.91 13.36 -11.78
C SER A 73 18.54 12.75 -12.09
N SER A 74 18.26 12.46 -13.37
CA SER A 74 16.98 12.01 -13.90
C SER A 74 16.91 10.51 -14.12
N GLU A 75 18.01 9.77 -13.96
CA GLU A 75 17.98 8.32 -14.17
C GLU A 75 17.27 7.57 -13.03
N THR A 76 16.23 6.83 -13.39
CA THR A 76 15.49 5.96 -12.49
C THR A 76 15.71 4.48 -12.82
N THR A 77 15.36 3.61 -11.88
CA THR A 77 15.39 2.15 -12.01
C THR A 77 14.07 1.55 -11.59
N MET A 78 13.66 0.52 -12.30
CA MET A 78 12.42 -0.21 -12.05
C MET A 78 12.71 -1.42 -11.16
N VAL A 79 12.11 -1.49 -9.98
CA VAL A 79 12.31 -2.58 -9.01
C VAL A 79 11.01 -3.36 -8.85
N LYS A 80 11.04 -4.66 -9.19
CA LYS A 80 9.90 -5.55 -8.96
C LYS A 80 9.70 -5.79 -7.46
N LYS A 81 8.45 -5.62 -6.99
CA LYS A 81 8.03 -5.84 -5.61
C LYS A 81 6.79 -6.72 -5.56
N ARG A 82 6.54 -7.27 -4.37
CA ARG A 82 5.36 -8.07 -4.05
C ARG A 82 4.81 -7.64 -2.68
N VAL A 83 3.49 -7.54 -2.56
CA VAL A 83 2.76 -7.30 -1.30
C VAL A 83 1.57 -8.26 -1.24
N THR A 84 1.30 -8.84 -0.07
CA THR A 84 0.14 -9.69 0.18
C THR A 84 -0.91 -8.90 0.95
N PHE A 85 -2.14 -8.92 0.45
CA PHE A 85 -3.31 -8.28 1.07
C PHE A 85 -4.16 -9.32 1.83
N CYS A 86 -4.81 -8.88 2.90
CA CYS A 86 -5.77 -9.71 3.65
C CYS A 86 -7.17 -9.58 3.06
N GLN A 87 -8.04 -10.54 3.39
CA GLN A 87 -9.46 -10.47 3.04
C GLN A 87 -10.20 -9.43 3.90
N LEU A 88 -11.25 -8.83 3.35
CA LEU A 88 -12.07 -7.81 4.03
C LEU A 88 -12.63 -8.30 5.37
N LYS A 89 -13.00 -9.58 5.45
CA LYS A 89 -13.52 -10.19 6.68
C LYS A 89 -12.51 -10.09 7.83
N GLU A 90 -11.23 -10.35 7.55
CA GLU A 90 -10.15 -10.29 8.53
C GLU A 90 -9.88 -8.84 8.93
N ALA A 91 -9.84 -7.92 7.94
CA ALA A 91 -9.65 -6.49 8.18
C ALA A 91 -10.75 -5.86 9.05
N LEU A 92 -11.98 -6.38 8.98
CA LEU A 92 -13.12 -5.93 9.78
C LEU A 92 -13.23 -6.59 11.16
N SER A 93 -12.52 -7.69 11.39
CA SER A 93 -12.69 -8.53 12.59
C SER A 93 -11.39 -8.63 13.39
N VAL A 94 -10.72 -7.48 13.57
CA VAL A 94 -9.46 -7.40 14.32
C VAL A 94 -9.73 -7.66 15.80
N ASP A 95 -8.96 -8.58 16.38
CA ASP A 95 -8.95 -8.81 17.83
C ASP A 95 -8.05 -7.78 18.52
N TRP A 96 -8.66 -6.92 19.33
CA TRP A 96 -7.98 -5.85 20.06
C TRP A 96 -7.49 -6.26 21.46
N SER A 97 -7.75 -7.50 21.89
CA SER A 97 -7.39 -7.96 23.24
C SER A 97 -5.89 -8.17 23.44
N GLY A 98 -5.14 -8.41 22.37
CA GLY A 98 -3.70 -8.66 22.43
C GLY A 98 -2.87 -7.40 22.67
N GLU A 99 -1.74 -7.53 23.37
CA GLU A 99 -0.85 -6.41 23.72
C GLU A 99 -0.39 -5.59 22.50
N LYS A 100 -0.03 -6.27 21.40
CA LYS A 100 0.34 -5.62 20.13
C LYS A 100 -0.81 -4.83 19.52
N ALA A 101 -2.02 -5.38 19.55
CA ALA A 101 -3.21 -4.74 19.01
C ALA A 101 -3.60 -3.52 19.86
N ALA A 102 -3.51 -3.63 21.20
CA ALA A 102 -3.73 -2.51 22.11
C ALA A 102 -2.72 -1.37 21.92
N ALA A 103 -1.45 -1.69 21.63
CA ALA A 103 -0.45 -0.69 21.28
C ALA A 103 -0.74 -0.01 19.93
N ALA A 104 -1.17 -0.78 18.92
CA ALA A 104 -1.55 -0.26 17.61
C ALA A 104 -2.82 0.58 17.67
N LEU A 105 -3.80 0.19 18.49
CA LEU A 105 -5.09 0.86 18.66
C LEU A 105 -4.93 2.36 18.96
N LYS A 106 -3.93 2.73 19.78
CA LYS A 106 -3.60 4.12 20.12
C LYS A 106 -3.18 4.98 18.92
N ARG A 107 -2.80 4.35 17.80
CA ARG A 107 -2.30 4.98 16.57
C ARG A 107 -3.25 4.82 15.39
N ILE A 108 -4.36 4.10 15.57
CA ILE A 108 -5.34 3.87 14.50
C ILE A 108 -6.25 5.09 14.38
N ALA A 109 -6.55 5.46 13.13
CA ALA A 109 -7.49 6.51 12.85
C ALA A 109 -8.88 6.12 13.40
N PRO A 110 -9.56 7.00 14.17
CA PRO A 110 -10.90 6.71 14.70
C PRO A 110 -11.93 6.33 13.62
N ASP A 111 -11.75 6.81 12.39
CA ASP A 111 -12.53 6.49 11.19
C ASP A 111 -12.69 4.99 10.94
N TYR A 112 -11.73 4.17 11.35
CA TYR A 112 -11.85 2.71 11.26
C TYR A 112 -13.08 2.18 12.03
N PHE A 113 -13.39 2.78 13.17
CA PHE A 113 -14.54 2.39 14.01
C PHE A 113 -15.86 3.04 13.57
N LEU A 114 -15.82 4.10 12.77
CA LEU A 114 -17.00 4.71 12.17
C LEU A 114 -17.61 3.80 11.08
N PHE A 115 -16.78 2.97 10.46
CA PHE A 115 -17.13 2.07 9.36
C PHE A 115 -17.71 0.71 9.82
N GLN A 116 -17.49 0.30 11.07
CA GLN A 116 -17.89 -1.02 11.57
C GLN A 116 -19.40 -1.20 11.80
#